data_AF-A0A261SGY7-F1
#
_entry.id   AF-A0A261SGY7-F1
#
_cell.length_a   1.000
_cell.length_b   1.000
_cell.length_c   1.000
_cell.angle_alpha   90.00
_cell.angle_beta   90.00
_cell.angle_gamma   90.00
#
_symmetry.space_group_name_H-M   'P 1'
#
loop_
_entity.id
_entity.type
_entity.pdbx_description
1 polymer ?
#
loop_
_entity_poly.entity_id
_entity_poly.type
_entity_poly.pdbx_seq_one_letter_code
_entity_poly.pdbx_strand_id
1 'polypeptide(L)'
;MKVAEDRLRLASLHLKQAAVAARATQPQYRATVSRAYYAMYHAARAATYLSYGGDDHEKHSDLPVKFPADFPDSEFWRNRLKLARLDRNRADYDPYPNGDLSFKHSAKEWLQDARVLVKKTRAYLGSKI
;
A
#
# COMPACT_ATOMS: atom_id res chain seq x y z
N MET A 1 -17.58 -5.56 -8.71
CA MET A 1 -17.07 -6.55 -7.74
C MET A 1 -15.75 -7.17 -8.16
N LYS A 2 -15.70 -8.02 -9.20
CA LYS A 2 -14.48 -8.74 -9.64
C LYS A 2 -13.22 -7.88 -9.72
N VAL A 3 -13.31 -6.67 -10.29
CA VAL A 3 -12.16 -5.77 -10.43
C VAL A 3 -11.59 -5.31 -9.07
N ALA A 4 -12.45 -4.99 -8.09
CA ALA A 4 -12.00 -4.64 -6.74
C ALA A 4 -11.35 -5.83 -6.03
N GLU A 5 -11.90 -7.03 -6.20
CA GLU A 5 -11.34 -8.27 -5.65
C GLU A 5 -9.99 -8.61 -6.28
N ASP A 6 -9.84 -8.47 -7.60
CA ASP A 6 -8.58 -8.71 -8.31
C ASP A 6 -7.49 -7.74 -7.82
N ARG A 7 -7.84 -6.46 -7.58
CA ARG A 7 -6.92 -5.50 -6.96
C ARG A 7 -6.57 -5.86 -5.53
N LEU A 8 -7.52 -6.32 -4.72
CA LEU A 8 -7.23 -6.79 -3.36
C LEU A 8 -6.35 -8.05 -3.37
N ARG A 9 -6.49 -8.93 -4.37
CA ARG A 9 -5.61 -10.09 -4.57
C ARG A 9 -4.19 -9.64 -4.91
N LEU A 10 -4.04 -8.68 -5.81
CA LEU A 10 -2.73 -8.09 -6.15
C LEU A 10 -2.10 -7.38 -4.93
N ALA A 11 -2.89 -6.66 -4.14
CA ALA A 11 -2.45 -6.07 -2.87
C ALA A 11 -1.90 -7.14 -1.91
N SER A 12 -2.60 -8.27 -1.80
CA SER A 12 -2.19 -9.40 -0.96
C SER A 12 -0.89 -10.06 -1.47
N LEU A 13 -0.70 -10.15 -2.79
CA LEU A 13 0.54 -10.64 -3.40
C LEU A 13 1.73 -9.75 -3.04
N HIS A 14 1.60 -8.43 -3.19
CA HIS A 14 2.64 -7.48 -2.80
C HIS A 14 2.94 -7.50 -1.31
N LEU A 15 1.90 -7.64 -0.46
CA LEU A 15 2.10 -7.78 0.98
C LEU A 15 2.93 -9.05 1.32
N LYS A 16 2.65 -10.17 0.64
CA LYS A 16 3.44 -11.40 0.79
C LYS A 16 4.90 -11.16 0.37
N GLN A 17 5.13 -10.51 -0.77
CA GLN A 17 6.47 -10.17 -1.25
C GLN A 17 7.21 -9.25 -0.27
N ALA A 18 6.56 -8.23 0.28
CA ALA A 18 7.12 -7.33 1.28
C ALA A 18 7.54 -8.10 2.55
N ALA A 19 6.68 -9.02 3.01
CA ALA A 19 6.96 -9.85 4.17
C ALA A 19 8.13 -10.83 3.95
N VAL A 20 8.26 -11.39 2.74
CA VAL A 20 9.42 -12.23 2.36
C VAL A 20 10.70 -11.42 2.36
N ALA A 21 10.72 -10.26 1.71
CA ALA A 21 11.88 -9.35 1.68
C ALA A 21 12.34 -8.94 3.09
N ALA A 22 11.37 -8.69 4.00
CA ALA A 22 11.66 -8.29 5.37
C ALA A 22 12.23 -9.42 6.25
N ARG A 23 12.01 -10.69 5.85
CA ARG A 23 12.39 -11.89 6.61
C ARG A 23 13.53 -12.68 5.97
N ALA A 24 14.07 -12.21 4.84
CA ALA A 24 15.24 -12.82 4.22
C ALA A 24 16.43 -12.83 5.18
N THR A 25 17.35 -13.80 5.02
CA THR A 25 18.57 -13.93 5.84
C THR A 25 19.35 -12.62 5.90
N GLN A 26 19.39 -11.88 4.79
CA GLN A 26 19.74 -10.47 4.75
C GLN A 26 18.46 -9.68 4.39
N PRO A 27 17.84 -8.97 5.34
CA PRO A 27 16.63 -8.22 5.07
C PRO A 27 16.83 -7.19 3.96
N GLN A 28 15.89 -7.13 3.03
CA GLN A 28 15.91 -6.22 1.88
C GLN A 28 14.94 -5.05 2.14
N TYR A 29 15.37 -4.05 2.89
CA TYR A 29 14.51 -2.98 3.41
C TYR A 29 13.91 -2.11 2.30
N ARG A 30 14.69 -1.69 1.31
CA ARG A 30 14.17 -0.94 0.14
C ARG A 30 13.10 -1.74 -0.60
N ALA A 31 13.34 -3.03 -0.83
CA ALA A 31 12.36 -3.92 -1.44
C ALA A 31 11.10 -4.07 -0.57
N THR A 32 11.25 -4.17 0.76
CA THR A 32 10.12 -4.18 1.69
C THR A 32 9.31 -2.88 1.60
N VAL A 33 9.94 -1.70 1.59
CA VAL A 33 9.25 -0.40 1.43
C VAL A 33 8.48 -0.38 0.12
N SER A 34 9.13 -0.73 -0.99
CA SER A 34 8.53 -0.72 -2.32
C SER A 34 7.30 -1.63 -2.38
N ARG A 35 7.44 -2.90 -1.96
CA ARG A 35 6.34 -3.88 -1.99
C ARG A 35 5.24 -3.57 -0.98
N ALA A 36 5.56 -3.03 0.20
CA ALA A 36 4.56 -2.61 1.17
C ALA A 36 3.71 -1.45 0.62
N TYR A 37 4.34 -0.47 -0.03
CA TYR A 37 3.61 0.61 -0.69
C TYR A 37 2.68 0.08 -1.79
N TYR A 38 3.14 -0.79 -2.68
CA TYR A 38 2.28 -1.36 -3.72
C TYR A 38 1.11 -2.16 -3.14
N ALA A 39 1.31 -2.85 -2.01
CA ALA A 39 0.21 -3.49 -1.29
C ALA A 39 -0.83 -2.47 -0.81
N MET A 40 -0.38 -1.36 -0.19
CA MET A 40 -1.27 -0.28 0.26
C MET A 40 -2.00 0.37 -0.91
N TYR A 41 -1.30 0.66 -2.01
CA TYR A 41 -1.84 1.29 -3.21
C TYR A 41 -2.93 0.44 -3.86
N HIS A 42 -2.70 -0.86 -4.05
CA HIS A 42 -3.72 -1.73 -4.64
C HIS A 42 -4.91 -2.00 -3.72
N ALA A 43 -4.69 -2.03 -2.40
CA ALA A 43 -5.78 -2.08 -1.43
C ALA A 43 -6.64 -0.80 -1.51
N ALA A 44 -6.01 0.37 -1.58
CA ALA A 44 -6.68 1.65 -1.74
C ALA A 44 -7.45 1.76 -3.07
N ARG A 45 -6.91 1.25 -4.18
CA ARG A 45 -7.63 1.17 -5.46
C ARG A 45 -8.82 0.23 -5.39
N ALA A 46 -8.72 -0.89 -4.67
CA ALA A 46 -9.85 -1.79 -4.46
C ALA A 46 -11.01 -1.08 -3.72
N ALA A 47 -10.70 -0.36 -2.64
CA ALA A 47 -11.69 0.42 -1.90
C ALA A 47 -12.29 1.55 -2.74
N THR A 48 -11.46 2.31 -3.44
CA THR A 48 -11.88 3.45 -4.28
C THR A 48 -12.79 2.99 -5.43
N TYR A 49 -12.49 1.86 -6.07
CA TYR A 49 -13.31 1.31 -7.14
C TYR A 49 -14.74 1.03 -6.70
N LEU A 50 -14.94 0.56 -5.46
CA LEU A 50 -16.29 0.32 -4.95
C LEU A 50 -17.10 1.60 -4.73
N SER A 51 -16.44 2.68 -4.29
CA SER A 51 -17.14 3.93 -3.97
C SER A 51 -17.43 4.82 -5.18
N TYR A 52 -16.57 4.79 -6.19
CA TYR A 52 -16.67 5.71 -7.34
C TYR A 52 -16.92 5.01 -8.68
N GLY A 53 -16.70 3.69 -8.77
CA GLY A 53 -16.65 2.99 -10.06
C GLY A 53 -15.44 3.39 -10.91
N GLY A 54 -15.26 2.74 -12.07
CA GLY A 54 -14.20 3.09 -13.03
C GLY A 54 -12.77 2.75 -12.58
N ASP A 55 -11.82 2.67 -13.53
CA ASP A 55 -10.40 2.38 -13.25
C ASP A 55 -9.48 3.63 -13.33
N ASP A 56 -10.06 4.82 -13.41
CA ASP A 56 -9.32 6.05 -13.72
C ASP A 56 -8.57 6.63 -12.51
N HIS A 57 -8.40 5.83 -11.45
CA HIS A 57 -7.76 6.20 -10.18
C HIS A 57 -6.39 5.54 -10.00
N GLU A 58 -5.72 5.24 -11.12
CA GLU A 58 -4.39 4.65 -11.13
C GLU A 58 -3.28 5.64 -10.75
N LYS A 59 -3.52 6.95 -10.93
CA LYS A 59 -2.53 7.98 -10.61
C LYS A 59 -2.19 7.96 -9.13
N HIS A 60 -0.93 7.65 -8.81
CA HIS A 60 -0.42 7.56 -7.45
C HIS A 60 -0.60 8.86 -6.63
N SER A 61 -0.76 10.02 -7.27
CA SER A 61 -0.97 11.33 -6.60
C SER A 61 -2.42 11.55 -6.23
N ASP A 62 -3.31 10.99 -7.03
CA ASP A 62 -4.72 11.34 -7.01
C ASP A 62 -5.49 10.32 -6.17
N LEU A 63 -4.98 9.09 -6.08
CA LEU A 63 -5.58 8.02 -5.29
C LEU A 63 -5.83 8.42 -3.81
N PRO A 64 -4.90 9.07 -3.08
CA PRO A 64 -5.19 9.57 -1.74
C PRO A 64 -6.31 10.62 -1.72
N VAL A 65 -6.52 11.40 -2.78
CA VAL A 65 -7.62 12.38 -2.83
C VAL A 65 -8.96 11.69 -3.06
N LYS A 66 -8.96 10.58 -3.81
CA LYS A 66 -10.15 9.79 -4.17
C LYS A 66 -10.46 8.66 -3.19
N PHE A 67 -9.69 8.51 -2.11
CA PHE A 67 -9.95 7.47 -1.12
C PHE A 67 -11.36 7.62 -0.53
N PRO A 68 -12.13 6.53 -0.32
CA PRO A 68 -13.52 6.63 0.12
C PRO A 68 -13.66 7.37 1.46
N ALA A 69 -14.61 8.31 1.54
CA ALA A 69 -14.84 9.09 2.76
C ALA A 69 -15.43 8.23 3.89
N ASP A 70 -16.19 7.20 3.54
CA ASP A 70 -16.82 6.24 4.44
C ASP A 70 -15.89 5.05 4.79
N PHE A 71 -14.64 5.05 4.33
CA PHE A 71 -13.66 4.06 4.77
C PHE A 71 -13.22 4.34 6.22
N PRO A 72 -13.08 3.31 7.08
CA PRO A 72 -12.62 3.50 8.46
C PRO A 72 -11.25 4.19 8.54
N ASP A 73 -11.20 5.32 9.24
CA ASP A 73 -10.00 6.17 9.36
C ASP A 73 -9.52 6.71 8.00
N SER A 74 -10.44 7.10 7.11
CA SER A 74 -10.14 7.55 5.75
C SER A 74 -9.01 8.58 5.70
N GLU A 75 -9.11 9.69 6.45
CA GLU A 75 -8.09 10.74 6.46
C GLU A 75 -6.71 10.25 6.89
N PHE A 76 -6.67 9.36 7.88
CA PHE A 76 -5.43 8.72 8.30
C PHE A 76 -4.80 7.97 7.10
N TRP A 77 -5.55 7.09 6.44
CA TRP A 77 -5.03 6.31 5.31
C TRP A 77 -4.63 7.16 4.11
N ARG A 78 -5.34 8.27 3.85
CA ARG A 78 -4.95 9.25 2.83
C ARG A 78 -3.56 9.81 3.11
N ASN A 79 -3.28 10.19 4.36
CA ASN A 79 -1.97 10.72 4.75
C ASN A 79 -0.89 9.64 4.71
N ARG A 80 -1.18 8.42 5.19
CA ARG A 80 -0.23 7.30 5.14
C ARG A 80 0.14 6.91 3.71
N LEU A 81 -0.81 6.87 2.77
CA LEU A 81 -0.54 6.61 1.35
C LEU A 81 0.37 7.66 0.72
N LYS A 82 0.20 8.94 1.08
CA LYS A 82 1.08 10.03 0.61
C LYS A 82 2.52 9.84 1.12
N LEU A 83 2.69 9.59 2.42
CA LEU A 83 4.00 9.41 3.04
C LEU A 83 4.71 8.15 2.52
N ALA A 84 4.00 7.02 2.47
CA ALA A 84 4.54 5.76 1.95
C ALA A 84 4.99 5.89 0.49
N ARG A 85 4.30 6.71 -0.33
CA ARG A 85 4.73 6.99 -1.71
C ARG A 85 6.07 7.71 -1.75
N LEU A 86 6.28 8.70 -0.88
CA LEU A 86 7.53 9.47 -0.81
C LEU A 86 8.69 8.55 -0.43
N ASP A 87 8.51 7.71 0.59
CA ASP A 87 9.53 6.75 1.00
C ASP A 87 9.78 5.68 -0.05
N ARG A 88 8.75 5.25 -0.79
CA ARG A 88 8.91 4.35 -1.93
C ARG A 88 9.70 5.01 -3.07
N ASN A 89 9.47 6.28 -3.38
CA ASN A 89 10.29 7.01 -4.38
C ASN A 89 11.75 6.98 -3.97
N ARG A 90 12.03 7.25 -2.69
CA ARG A 90 13.39 7.22 -2.13
C ARG A 90 14.00 5.83 -2.20
N ALA A 91 13.24 4.81 -1.81
CA ALA A 91 13.70 3.42 -1.81
C ALA A 91 14.00 2.89 -3.22
N ASP A 92 13.20 3.26 -4.21
CA ASP A 92 13.32 2.75 -5.59
C ASP A 92 14.35 3.52 -6.42
N TYR A 93 14.47 4.84 -6.23
CA TYR A 93 15.19 5.71 -7.19
C TYR A 93 16.29 6.55 -6.58
N ASP A 94 16.24 6.86 -5.28
CA ASP A 94 17.24 7.73 -4.68
C ASP A 94 18.51 6.91 -4.42
N PRO A 95 19.66 7.29 -5.03
CA PRO A 95 20.94 6.67 -4.72
C PRO A 95 21.31 6.89 -3.25
N TYR A 96 20.74 7.91 -2.59
CA TYR A 96 20.99 8.19 -1.19
C TYR A 96 19.77 7.87 -0.31
N PRO A 97 20.00 7.55 0.97
CA PRO A 97 21.27 7.07 1.52
C PRO A 97 21.75 5.77 0.85
N ASN A 98 23.07 5.63 0.65
CA ASN A 98 23.68 4.52 -0.12
C ASN A 98 23.44 3.12 0.49
N GLY A 99 23.01 3.03 1.76
CA GLY A 99 22.83 1.77 2.47
C GLY A 99 21.37 1.40 2.70
N ASP A 100 21.00 0.16 2.41
CA ASP A 100 19.65 -0.39 2.60
C ASP A 100 19.16 -0.29 4.07
N LEU A 101 20.07 -0.41 5.03
CA LEU A 101 19.76 -0.34 6.48
C LEU A 101 19.06 0.95 6.90
N SER A 102 19.31 2.05 6.21
CA SER A 102 18.65 3.34 6.46
C SER A 102 17.13 3.29 6.28
N PHE A 103 16.62 2.36 5.47
CA PHE A 103 15.20 2.15 5.23
C PHE A 103 14.56 1.19 6.24
N LYS A 104 15.31 0.67 7.22
CA LYS A 104 14.80 -0.30 8.20
C LYS A 104 13.56 0.18 8.95
N HIS A 105 13.54 1.45 9.35
CA HIS A 105 12.39 2.03 10.05
C HIS A 105 11.16 2.08 9.13
N SER A 106 11.30 2.73 7.98
CA SER A 106 10.27 2.81 6.94
C SER A 106 9.77 1.42 6.53
N ALA A 107 10.66 0.44 6.34
CA ALA A 107 10.29 -0.93 5.98
C ALA A 107 9.39 -1.57 7.04
N LYS A 108 9.72 -1.42 8.33
CA LYS A 108 8.90 -1.94 9.43
C LYS A 108 7.54 -1.24 9.49
N GLU A 109 7.56 0.08 9.40
CA GLU A 109 6.37 0.94 9.45
C GLU A 109 5.40 0.62 8.31
N TRP A 110 5.86 0.71 7.06
CA TRP A 110 5.01 0.49 5.89
C TRP A 110 4.55 -0.95 5.77
N LEU A 111 5.36 -1.94 6.18
CA LEU A 111 4.91 -3.32 6.23
C LEU A 111 3.77 -3.52 7.24
N GLN A 112 3.83 -2.86 8.39
CA GLN A 112 2.76 -2.94 9.39
C GLN A 112 1.48 -2.28 8.86
N ASP A 113 1.59 -1.10 8.27
CA ASP A 113 0.46 -0.38 7.67
C ASP A 113 -0.16 -1.16 6.52
N ALA A 114 0.65 -1.76 5.65
CA ALA A 114 0.17 -2.60 4.56
C ALA A 114 -0.67 -3.77 5.07
N ARG A 115 -0.27 -4.43 6.17
CA ARG A 115 -1.07 -5.49 6.79
C ARG A 115 -2.42 -4.98 7.27
N VAL A 116 -2.43 -3.84 7.95
CA VAL A 116 -3.66 -3.25 8.50
C VAL A 116 -4.58 -2.79 7.38
N LEU A 117 -4.07 -2.07 6.39
CA LEU A 117 -4.87 -1.53 5.29
C LEU A 117 -5.43 -2.64 4.40
N VAL A 118 -4.66 -3.68 4.07
CA VAL A 118 -5.17 -4.83 3.32
C VAL A 118 -6.30 -5.53 4.08
N LYS A 119 -6.15 -5.71 5.41
CA LYS A 119 -7.20 -6.30 6.26
C LYS A 119 -8.45 -5.42 6.30
N LYS A 120 -8.30 -4.11 6.55
CA LYS A 120 -9.41 -3.15 6.58
C LYS A 120 -10.12 -3.06 5.23
N THR A 121 -9.36 -3.07 4.14
CA THR A 121 -9.91 -3.07 2.78
C THR A 121 -10.75 -4.32 2.54
N ARG A 122 -10.27 -5.50 2.92
CA ARG A 122 -11.07 -6.74 2.82
C ARG A 122 -12.39 -6.65 3.57
N ALA A 123 -12.36 -6.15 4.81
CA ALA A 123 -13.57 -5.97 5.62
C ALA A 123 -14.53 -4.93 5.00
N TYR A 124 -13.99 -3.80 4.54
CA TYR A 124 -14.75 -2.75 3.85
C TYR A 124 -15.45 -3.30 2.61
N LEU A 125 -14.71 -4.02 1.75
CA LEU A 125 -15.26 -4.68 0.57
C LEU A 125 -16.41 -5.62 0.94
N GLY A 126 -16.23 -6.46 1.98
CA GLY A 126 -17.27 -7.38 2.46
C GLY A 126 -18.51 -6.70 3.04
N SER A 127 -18.38 -5.48 3.59
CA SER A 127 -19.51 -4.70 4.14
C SER A 127 -20.34 -3.96 3.08
N LYS A 128 -19.87 -3.93 1.83
CA LYS A 128 -20.54 -3.30 0.68
C LYS A 128 -21.22 -4.33 -0.22
N ILE A 129 -21.23 -5.60 0.20
CA ILE A 129 -21.91 -6.73 -0.44
C ILE A 129 -23.25 -6.93 0.27
#